data_AF-A0AA42RIC4-F1
#
_entry.id   AF-A0AA42RIC4-F1
#
_cell.length_a   1.000
_cell.length_b   1.000
_cell.length_c   1.000
_cell.angle_alpha   90.00
_cell.angle_beta   90.00
_cell.angle_gamma   90.00
#
_symmetry.space_group_name_H-M   'P 1'
#
loop_
_entity.id
_entity.type
_entity.pdbx_description
1 polymer ?
#
loop_
_entity_poly.entity_id
_entity_poly.type
_entity_poly.pdbx_seq_one_letter_code
_entity_poly.pdbx_strand_id
1 'polypeptide(L)'
;MLKLFKKREIIKSEEDELAELRKNLTEAIDENIKIAEEDIQNIKTLLLQNKSYQTDFFNSLYNSSIYISIFDMDVSILTEKFILSKRDYEKKLFARILALTIIEFLDDINPLIGRDLSKQLRDLKQEKFVIPVREISKKFAKYKNENEQYLRIVRNNTIAHKNTDALELHKFINEIESEEIYNLAIELKKLSTEFNKLSTKIIYSIIDFMKKSINKRKKNHD
;
A
#
# COMPACT_ATOMS: atom_id res chain seq x y z
N MET A 1 -51.41 -10.48 5.40
CA MET A 1 -50.97 -9.95 4.09
C MET A 1 -50.19 -8.64 4.22
N LEU A 2 -50.73 -7.57 4.82
CA LEU A 2 -50.05 -6.25 4.94
C LEU A 2 -48.65 -6.27 5.59
N LYS A 3 -48.44 -7.08 6.64
CA LYS A 3 -47.13 -7.21 7.31
C LYS A 3 -46.05 -7.85 6.42
N LEU A 4 -46.42 -8.73 5.50
CA LEU A 4 -45.49 -9.37 4.55
C LEU A 4 -45.10 -8.42 3.42
N PHE A 5 -46.02 -7.57 2.97
CA PHE A 5 -45.74 -6.52 1.98
C PHE A 5 -44.76 -5.47 2.53
N LYS A 6 -45.02 -4.94 3.73
CA LYS A 6 -44.08 -4.00 4.38
C LYS A 6 -42.69 -4.60 4.60
N LYS A 7 -42.62 -5.88 4.99
CA LYS A 7 -41.33 -6.59 5.14
C LYS A 7 -40.59 -6.73 3.81
N ARG A 8 -41.29 -6.98 2.70
CA ARG A 8 -40.68 -7.06 1.37
C ARG A 8 -40.19 -5.69 0.86
N GLU A 9 -40.93 -4.62 1.13
CA GLU A 9 -40.49 -3.25 0.78
C GLU A 9 -39.24 -2.84 1.56
N ILE A 10 -39.15 -3.17 2.85
CA ILE A 10 -37.96 -2.90 3.67
C ILE A 10 -36.75 -3.67 3.13
N ILE A 11 -36.89 -4.99 2.90
CA ILE A 11 -35.79 -5.81 2.36
C ILE A 11 -35.31 -5.28 1.02
N LYS A 12 -36.23 -4.91 0.12
CA LYS A 12 -35.87 -4.35 -1.19
C LYS A 12 -35.11 -3.02 -1.04
N SER A 13 -35.56 -2.15 -0.14
CA SER A 13 -34.87 -0.89 0.17
C SER A 13 -33.46 -1.12 0.69
N GLU A 14 -33.28 -2.09 1.61
CA GLU A 14 -31.96 -2.45 2.16
C GLU A 14 -31.04 -3.06 1.08
N GLU A 15 -31.58 -3.87 0.17
CA GLU A 15 -30.83 -4.43 -0.96
C GLU A 15 -30.39 -3.35 -1.95
N ASP A 16 -31.26 -2.39 -2.25
CA ASP A 16 -30.96 -1.25 -3.14
C ASP A 16 -29.89 -0.33 -2.51
N GLU A 17 -29.98 -0.04 -1.21
CA GLU A 17 -28.96 0.71 -0.46
C GLU A 17 -27.60 -0.01 -0.45
N LEU A 18 -27.60 -1.32 -0.21
CA LEU A 18 -26.37 -2.12 -0.24
C LEU A 18 -25.74 -2.12 -1.64
N ALA A 19 -26.56 -2.19 -2.70
CA ALA A 19 -26.08 -2.16 -4.08
C ALA A 19 -25.39 -0.81 -4.39
N GLU A 20 -25.99 0.30 -3.96
CA GLU A 20 -25.41 1.64 -4.14
C GLU A 20 -24.11 1.81 -3.34
N LEU A 21 -24.05 1.33 -2.09
CA LEU A 21 -22.82 1.35 -1.29
C LEU A 21 -21.68 0.57 -1.94
N ARG A 22 -21.98 -0.61 -2.50
CA ARG A 22 -20.99 -1.44 -3.21
C ARG A 22 -20.46 -0.72 -4.44
N LYS A 23 -21.35 -0.09 -5.21
CA LYS A 23 -21.00 0.70 -6.39
C LYS A 23 -20.10 1.88 -6.03
N ASN A 24 -20.48 2.66 -5.02
CA ASN A 24 -19.70 3.82 -4.55
C ASN A 24 -18.31 3.40 -4.04
N LEU A 25 -18.21 2.24 -3.36
CA LEU A 25 -16.93 1.68 -2.95
C LEU A 25 -16.04 1.35 -4.15
N THR A 26 -16.57 0.64 -5.15
CA THR A 26 -15.81 0.31 -6.38
C THR A 26 -15.35 1.57 -7.10
N GLU A 27 -16.23 2.56 -7.27
CA GLU A 27 -15.88 3.81 -7.96
C GLU A 27 -14.77 4.58 -7.23
N ALA A 28 -14.83 4.66 -5.90
CA ALA A 28 -13.79 5.30 -5.09
C ALA A 28 -12.45 4.55 -5.16
N ILE A 29 -12.46 3.23 -5.21
CA ILE A 29 -11.24 2.43 -5.34
C ILE A 29 -10.66 2.59 -6.76
N ASP A 30 -11.49 2.56 -7.81
CA ASP A 30 -11.06 2.77 -9.19
C ASP A 30 -10.44 4.16 -9.40
N GLU A 31 -11.01 5.21 -8.80
CA GLU A 31 -10.43 6.55 -8.84
C GLU A 31 -9.06 6.60 -8.14
N ASN A 32 -8.95 6.00 -6.95
CA ASN A 32 -7.69 5.93 -6.21
C ASN A 32 -6.60 5.15 -6.99
N ILE A 33 -6.98 4.06 -7.67
CA ILE A 33 -6.09 3.27 -8.51
C ILE A 33 -5.57 4.12 -9.66
N LYS A 34 -6.44 4.84 -10.37
CA LYS A 34 -6.04 5.73 -11.47
C LYS A 34 -5.05 6.80 -11.02
N ILE A 35 -5.32 7.44 -9.88
CA ILE A 35 -4.41 8.43 -9.29
C ILE A 35 -3.04 7.79 -8.97
N ALA A 36 -3.03 6.60 -8.37
CA ALA A 36 -1.80 5.89 -8.06
C ALA A 36 -1.02 5.49 -9.33
N GLU A 37 -1.70 5.07 -10.40
CA GLU A 37 -1.09 4.76 -11.69
C GLU A 37 -0.44 5.99 -12.32
N GLU A 38 -1.13 7.13 -12.30
CA GLU A 38 -0.60 8.40 -12.79
C GLU A 38 0.64 8.83 -11.98
N ASP A 39 0.57 8.74 -10.65
CA ASP A 39 1.70 9.03 -9.76
C ASP A 39 2.89 8.11 -10.04
N ILE A 40 2.66 6.80 -10.25
CA ILE A 40 3.70 5.86 -10.63
C ILE A 40 4.33 6.26 -11.96
N GLN A 41 3.55 6.60 -12.99
CA GLN A 41 4.12 7.02 -14.28
C GLN A 41 4.93 8.32 -14.18
N ASN A 42 4.45 9.28 -13.39
CA ASN A 42 5.14 10.55 -13.16
C ASN A 42 6.48 10.31 -12.46
N ILE A 43 6.48 9.56 -11.36
CA ILE A 43 7.70 9.26 -10.58
C ILE A 43 8.66 8.37 -11.40
N LYS A 44 8.14 7.40 -12.15
CA LYS A 44 8.93 6.55 -13.05
C LYS A 44 9.65 7.38 -14.11
N THR A 45 8.96 8.36 -14.70
CA THR A 45 9.56 9.27 -15.68
C THR A 45 10.73 10.03 -15.08
N LEU A 46 10.57 10.58 -13.87
CA LEU A 46 11.65 11.26 -13.13
C LEU A 46 12.82 10.31 -12.82
N LEU A 47 12.54 9.09 -12.40
CA LEU A 47 13.56 8.07 -12.12
C LEU A 47 14.36 7.70 -13.37
N LEU A 48 13.69 7.50 -14.51
CA LEU A 48 14.35 7.18 -15.78
C LEU A 48 15.19 8.35 -16.30
N GLN A 49 14.71 9.59 -16.14
CA GLN A 49 15.48 10.79 -16.46
C GLN A 49 16.75 10.89 -15.61
N ASN A 50 16.65 10.67 -14.28
CA ASN A 50 17.83 10.71 -13.43
C ASN A 50 18.88 9.66 -13.83
N LYS A 51 18.43 8.45 -14.17
CA LYS A 51 19.31 7.39 -14.69
C LYS A 51 19.96 7.77 -16.03
N SER A 52 19.23 8.39 -16.96
CA SER A 52 19.79 8.78 -18.26
C SER A 52 20.82 9.90 -18.16
N TYR A 53 20.68 10.80 -17.18
CA TYR A 53 21.69 11.81 -16.85
C TYR A 53 22.87 11.26 -16.04
N GLN A 54 22.93 9.94 -15.79
CA GLN A 54 23.93 9.29 -14.92
C GLN A 54 23.98 9.91 -13.52
N THR A 55 22.82 10.35 -13.04
CA THR A 55 22.67 10.93 -11.70
C THR A 55 21.90 9.98 -10.81
N ASP A 56 22.45 9.63 -9.66
CA ASP A 56 21.75 8.83 -8.65
C ASP A 56 20.94 9.67 -7.66
N PHE A 57 20.78 10.96 -7.96
CA PHE A 57 20.02 11.89 -7.15
C PHE A 57 18.57 11.38 -7.04
N PHE A 58 18.07 11.19 -5.82
CA PHE A 58 16.67 10.80 -5.54
C PHE A 58 16.21 9.41 -6.03
N ASN A 59 17.08 8.57 -6.60
CA ASN A 59 16.74 7.19 -7.00
C ASN A 59 16.08 6.36 -5.89
N SER A 60 16.64 6.33 -4.67
CA SER A 60 16.04 5.61 -3.54
C SER A 60 14.66 6.16 -3.18
N LEU A 61 14.48 7.48 -3.16
CA LEU A 61 13.18 8.12 -2.92
C LEU A 61 12.15 7.65 -3.94
N TYR A 62 12.41 7.85 -5.23
CA TYR A 62 11.48 7.51 -6.29
C TYR A 62 11.18 6.00 -6.35
N ASN A 63 12.20 5.16 -6.17
CA ASN A 63 12.02 3.72 -6.11
C ASN A 63 11.12 3.31 -4.94
N SER A 64 11.37 3.83 -3.74
CA SER A 64 10.54 3.54 -2.56
C SER A 64 9.10 4.05 -2.71
N SER A 65 8.90 5.21 -3.34
CA SER A 65 7.56 5.74 -3.63
C SER A 65 6.80 4.85 -4.60
N ILE A 66 7.40 4.46 -5.74
CA ILE A 66 6.76 3.55 -6.70
C ILE A 66 6.43 2.20 -6.04
N TYR A 67 7.38 1.66 -5.28
CA TYR A 67 7.19 0.38 -4.58
C TYR A 67 6.01 0.41 -3.61
N ILE A 68 5.86 1.49 -2.84
CA ILE A 68 4.71 1.67 -1.94
C ILE A 68 3.41 1.90 -2.72
N SER A 69 3.42 2.69 -3.80
CA SER A 69 2.21 2.93 -4.60
C SER A 69 1.66 1.63 -5.21
N ILE A 70 2.53 0.74 -5.68
CA ILE A 70 2.12 -0.58 -6.19
C ILE A 70 1.46 -1.39 -5.06
N PHE A 71 2.12 -1.46 -3.88
CA PHE A 71 1.55 -2.13 -2.71
C PHE A 71 0.17 -1.55 -2.31
N ASP A 72 0.03 -0.22 -2.31
CA ASP A 72 -1.22 0.45 -1.97
C ASP A 72 -2.34 0.11 -2.95
N MET A 73 -2.04 0.00 -4.25
CA MET A 73 -2.98 -0.45 -5.27
C MET A 73 -3.42 -1.90 -5.01
N ASP A 74 -2.46 -2.81 -4.83
CA ASP A 74 -2.73 -4.23 -4.59
C ASP A 74 -3.63 -4.41 -3.36
N VAL A 75 -3.28 -3.78 -2.24
CA VAL A 75 -4.09 -3.84 -1.01
C VAL A 75 -5.47 -3.21 -1.21
N SER A 76 -5.58 -2.12 -1.97
CA SER A 76 -6.89 -1.49 -2.25
C SER A 76 -7.82 -2.43 -3.02
N ILE A 77 -7.30 -3.07 -4.07
CA ILE A 77 -8.06 -4.05 -4.86
C ILE A 77 -8.46 -5.24 -4.00
N LEU A 78 -7.50 -5.80 -3.25
CA LEU A 78 -7.75 -6.99 -2.44
C LEU A 78 -8.74 -6.72 -1.30
N THR A 79 -8.66 -5.56 -0.64
CA THR A 79 -9.62 -5.16 0.40
C THR A 79 -11.01 -4.88 -0.17
N GLU A 80 -11.11 -4.25 -1.35
CA GLU A 80 -12.38 -4.11 -2.07
C GLU A 80 -13.00 -5.50 -2.33
N LYS A 81 -12.25 -6.42 -2.93
CA LYS A 81 -12.77 -7.76 -3.23
C LYS A 81 -13.13 -8.54 -1.98
N PHE A 82 -12.36 -8.38 -0.90
CA PHE A 82 -12.70 -8.96 0.41
C PHE A 82 -14.05 -8.46 0.92
N ILE A 83 -14.28 -7.15 0.93
CA ILE A 83 -15.53 -6.53 1.42
C ILE A 83 -16.73 -6.94 0.55
N LEU A 84 -16.53 -6.97 -0.78
CA LEU A 84 -17.60 -7.25 -1.75
C LEU A 84 -17.93 -8.74 -1.91
N SER A 85 -17.08 -9.63 -1.38
CA SER A 85 -17.22 -11.08 -1.47
C SER A 85 -18.57 -11.56 -0.97
N LYS A 86 -19.21 -12.45 -1.74
CA LYS A 86 -20.51 -13.03 -1.38
C LYS A 86 -20.37 -14.41 -0.77
N ARG A 87 -19.29 -15.11 -1.09
CA ARG A 87 -18.99 -16.45 -0.57
C ARG A 87 -17.92 -16.35 0.51
N ASP A 88 -18.10 -17.10 1.58
CA ASP A 88 -17.11 -17.21 2.65
C ASP A 88 -15.74 -17.63 2.11
N TYR A 89 -15.72 -18.59 1.18
CA TYR A 89 -14.48 -19.04 0.56
C TYR A 89 -13.78 -17.97 -0.29
N GLU A 90 -14.53 -17.07 -0.94
CA GLU A 90 -13.95 -15.94 -1.68
C GLU A 90 -13.28 -14.97 -0.70
N LYS A 91 -13.97 -14.64 0.39
CA LYS A 91 -13.43 -13.79 1.46
C LYS A 91 -12.14 -14.36 2.04
N LYS A 92 -12.13 -15.67 2.33
CA LYS A 92 -10.94 -16.41 2.78
C LYS A 92 -9.84 -16.45 1.71
N LEU A 93 -10.17 -16.53 0.43
CA LEU A 93 -9.18 -16.43 -0.64
C LEU A 93 -8.49 -15.06 -0.64
N PHE A 94 -9.25 -13.97 -0.62
CA PHE A 94 -8.67 -12.63 -0.59
C PHE A 94 -7.90 -12.35 0.71
N ALA A 95 -8.34 -12.86 1.85
CA ALA A 95 -7.59 -12.79 3.10
C ALA A 95 -6.21 -13.46 2.98
N ARG A 96 -6.14 -14.65 2.37
CA ARG A 96 -4.85 -15.36 2.16
C ARG A 96 -3.90 -14.59 1.23
N ILE A 97 -4.45 -14.00 0.17
CA ILE A 97 -3.68 -13.16 -0.75
C ILE A 97 -3.19 -11.91 -0.02
N LEU A 98 -4.03 -11.24 0.79
CA LEU A 98 -3.62 -10.12 1.62
C LEU A 98 -2.47 -10.49 2.56
N ALA A 99 -2.58 -11.61 3.29
CA ALA A 99 -1.52 -12.06 4.19
C ALA A 99 -0.18 -12.26 3.46
N LEU A 100 -0.22 -12.84 2.26
CA LEU A 100 0.95 -12.99 1.38
C LEU A 100 1.53 -11.63 0.97
N THR A 101 0.70 -10.75 0.41
CA THR A 101 1.10 -9.41 -0.06
C THR A 101 1.72 -8.58 1.08
N ILE A 102 1.11 -8.62 2.27
CA ILE A 102 1.59 -7.90 3.45
C ILE A 102 2.99 -8.40 3.86
N ILE A 103 3.18 -9.71 4.00
CA ILE A 103 4.46 -10.22 4.51
C ILE A 103 5.60 -10.04 3.51
N GLU A 104 5.33 -10.18 2.21
CA GLU A 104 6.33 -9.94 1.16
C GLU A 104 6.73 -8.47 1.12
N PHE A 105 5.76 -7.55 1.20
CA PHE A 105 6.03 -6.12 1.32
C PHE A 105 6.89 -5.78 2.55
N LEU A 106 6.55 -6.34 3.72
CA LEU A 106 7.29 -6.10 4.97
C LEU A 106 8.70 -6.70 4.96
N ASP A 107 8.94 -7.73 4.15
CA ASP A 107 10.28 -8.31 3.96
C ASP A 107 11.24 -7.33 3.26
N ASP A 108 10.74 -6.51 2.34
CA ASP A 108 11.58 -5.65 1.50
C ASP A 108 11.53 -4.16 1.85
N ILE A 109 10.48 -3.66 2.52
CA ILE A 109 10.28 -2.21 2.66
C ILE A 109 11.32 -1.51 3.58
N ASN A 110 11.76 -2.19 4.63
CA ASN A 110 12.64 -1.61 5.64
C ASN A 110 14.01 -1.17 5.09
N PRO A 111 14.75 -1.97 4.29
CA PRO A 111 16.00 -1.50 3.68
C PRO A 111 15.78 -0.30 2.73
N LEU A 112 14.69 -0.32 1.94
CA LEU A 112 14.38 0.73 0.96
C LEU A 112 14.21 2.12 1.62
N ILE A 113 13.40 2.20 2.68
CA ILE A 113 13.12 3.46 3.37
C ILE A 113 14.21 3.78 4.41
N GLY A 114 14.59 2.80 5.22
CA GLY A 114 15.42 3.03 6.40
C GLY A 114 16.86 3.35 6.04
N ARG A 115 17.52 2.46 5.31
CA ARG A 115 18.96 2.58 5.01
C ARG A 115 19.20 3.47 3.81
N ASP A 116 18.57 3.15 2.69
CA ASP A 116 18.94 3.69 1.39
C ASP A 116 18.45 5.13 1.23
N LEU A 117 17.17 5.37 1.48
CA LEU A 117 16.60 6.72 1.45
C LEU A 117 17.25 7.65 2.49
N SER A 118 17.48 7.19 3.72
CA SER A 118 18.16 8.02 4.73
C SER A 118 19.59 8.39 4.34
N LYS A 119 20.32 7.49 3.68
CA LYS A 119 21.68 7.77 3.18
C LYS A 119 21.60 8.83 2.08
N GLN A 120 20.74 8.61 1.09
CA GLN A 120 20.54 9.54 -0.01
C GLN A 120 20.15 10.95 0.46
N LEU A 121 19.28 11.08 1.46
CA LEU A 121 18.90 12.39 2.01
C LEU A 121 20.06 13.14 2.66
N ARG A 122 21.00 12.44 3.30
CA ARG A 122 22.22 13.06 3.85
C ARG A 122 23.14 13.53 2.73
N ASP A 123 23.34 12.69 1.71
CA ASP A 123 24.19 13.03 0.57
C ASP A 123 23.67 14.28 -0.18
N LEU A 124 22.35 14.51 -0.12
CA LEU A 124 21.65 15.63 -0.76
C LEU A 124 21.43 16.84 0.16
N LYS A 125 22.03 16.85 1.37
CA LYS A 125 21.88 17.93 2.36
C LYS A 125 20.41 18.23 2.71
N GLN A 126 19.62 17.16 2.85
CA GLN A 126 18.21 17.19 3.24
C GLN A 126 18.03 16.58 4.65
N GLU A 127 18.92 16.92 5.59
CA GLU A 127 18.99 16.34 6.93
C GLU A 127 17.68 16.46 7.72
N LYS A 128 16.92 17.54 7.47
CA LYS A 128 15.60 17.78 8.09
C LYS A 128 14.59 16.63 7.88
N PHE A 129 14.77 15.80 6.86
CA PHE A 129 13.89 14.66 6.57
C PHE A 129 14.44 13.31 7.03
N VAL A 130 15.72 13.23 7.43
CA VAL A 130 16.36 11.96 7.82
C VAL A 130 15.71 11.37 9.06
N ILE A 131 15.41 12.18 10.07
CA ILE A 131 14.75 11.72 11.30
C ILE A 131 13.31 11.23 10.98
N PRO A 132 12.45 12.03 10.31
CA PRO A 132 11.12 11.57 9.90
C PRO A 132 11.11 10.25 9.11
N VAL A 133 12.02 10.08 8.14
CA VAL A 133 12.12 8.84 7.35
C VAL A 133 12.47 7.64 8.23
N ARG A 134 13.42 7.82 9.17
CA ARG A 134 13.80 6.76 10.12
C ARG A 134 12.67 6.41 11.07
N GLU A 135 11.87 7.38 11.50
CA GLU A 135 10.71 7.13 12.35
C GLU A 135 9.65 6.29 11.62
N ILE A 136 9.37 6.61 10.35
CA ILE A 136 8.46 5.79 9.53
C ILE A 136 9.01 4.37 9.33
N SER A 137 10.31 4.24 9.00
CA SER A 137 10.94 2.92 8.88
C SER A 137 10.86 2.11 10.19
N LYS A 138 11.02 2.75 11.35
CA LYS A 138 10.83 2.09 12.65
C LYS A 138 9.40 1.61 12.85
N LYS A 139 8.39 2.37 12.39
CA LYS A 139 6.98 1.93 12.45
C LYS A 139 6.74 0.69 11.61
N PHE A 140 7.26 0.64 10.38
CA PHE A 140 7.18 -0.58 9.54
C PHE A 140 7.90 -1.77 10.18
N ALA A 141 9.11 -1.57 10.72
CA ALA A 141 9.85 -2.63 11.41
C ALA A 141 9.10 -3.16 12.64
N LYS A 142 8.55 -2.25 13.46
CA LYS A 142 7.72 -2.62 14.61
C LYS A 142 6.49 -3.43 14.18
N TYR A 143 5.76 -2.91 13.19
CA TYR A 143 4.57 -3.57 12.64
C TYR A 143 4.88 -4.98 12.10
N LYS A 144 6.01 -5.14 11.41
CA LYS A 144 6.50 -6.45 10.99
C LYS A 144 6.74 -7.38 12.17
N ASN A 145 7.51 -6.95 13.16
CA ASN A 145 7.87 -7.79 14.30
C ASN A 145 6.66 -8.26 15.11
N GLU A 146 5.61 -7.43 15.19
CA GLU A 146 4.38 -7.76 15.90
C GLU A 146 3.52 -8.79 15.15
N ASN A 147 3.56 -8.81 13.82
CA ASN A 147 2.60 -9.54 13.00
C ASN A 147 3.20 -10.64 12.11
N GLU A 148 4.52 -10.68 11.91
CA GLU A 148 5.14 -11.55 10.92
C GLU A 148 4.91 -13.04 11.20
N GLN A 149 4.87 -13.44 12.46
CA GLN A 149 4.65 -14.85 12.81
C GLN A 149 3.29 -15.31 12.30
N TYR A 150 2.23 -14.56 12.59
CA TYR A 150 0.88 -14.89 12.15
C TYR A 150 0.77 -14.86 10.62
N LEU A 151 1.25 -13.80 9.98
CA LEU A 151 1.21 -13.67 8.52
C LEU A 151 1.97 -14.80 7.81
N ARG A 152 3.13 -15.22 8.34
CA ARG A 152 3.89 -16.35 7.79
C ARG A 152 3.18 -17.69 7.99
N ILE A 153 2.52 -17.91 9.13
CA ILE A 153 1.71 -19.11 9.37
C ILE A 153 0.60 -19.20 8.34
N VAL A 154 -0.15 -18.11 8.14
CA VAL A 154 -1.22 -18.06 7.12
C VAL A 154 -0.65 -18.32 5.73
N ARG A 155 0.40 -17.60 5.32
CA ARG A 155 1.04 -17.77 4.01
C ARG A 155 1.44 -19.22 3.74
N ASN A 156 2.23 -19.80 4.64
CA ASN A 156 2.86 -21.10 4.43
C ASN A 156 1.83 -22.24 4.41
N ASN A 157 0.77 -22.14 5.23
CA ASN A 157 -0.23 -23.19 5.39
C ASN A 157 -1.46 -23.02 4.50
N THR A 158 -1.51 -22.00 3.62
CA THR A 158 -2.71 -21.77 2.80
C THR A 158 -2.48 -21.47 1.32
N ILE A 159 -1.54 -20.59 0.97
CA ILE A 159 -1.38 -20.09 -0.42
C ILE A 159 -0.01 -20.41 -1.02
N ALA A 160 1.04 -20.45 -0.19
CA ALA A 160 2.37 -20.83 -0.68
C ALA A 160 2.51 -22.34 -0.94
N HIS A 161 1.43 -23.12 -0.72
CA HIS A 161 1.36 -24.58 -0.89
C HIS A 161 2.58 -25.33 -0.33
N LYS A 162 3.19 -24.80 0.76
CA LYS A 162 4.34 -25.45 1.40
C LYS A 162 3.94 -26.66 2.23
N ASN A 163 2.69 -26.68 2.69
CA ASN A 163 2.07 -27.86 3.27
C ASN A 163 1.42 -28.69 2.15
N THR A 164 1.87 -29.93 2.01
CA THR A 164 1.34 -30.89 1.03
C THR A 164 0.19 -31.75 1.57
N ASP A 165 -0.09 -31.68 2.88
CA ASP A 165 -1.24 -32.33 3.48
C ASP A 165 -2.52 -31.56 3.16
N ALA A 166 -3.38 -32.16 2.33
CA ALA A 166 -4.62 -31.56 1.88
C ALA A 166 -5.65 -31.36 3.00
N LEU A 167 -5.65 -32.22 4.03
CA LEU A 167 -6.57 -32.11 5.17
C LEU A 167 -6.15 -30.96 6.08
N GLU A 168 -4.85 -30.84 6.35
CA GLU A 168 -4.33 -29.70 7.11
C GLU A 168 -4.55 -28.38 6.35
N LEU A 169 -4.29 -28.36 5.04
CA LEU A 169 -4.57 -27.19 4.20
C LEU A 169 -6.05 -26.79 4.25
N HIS A 170 -6.96 -27.75 4.12
CA HIS A 170 -8.39 -27.50 4.19
C HIS A 170 -8.80 -26.96 5.56
N LYS A 171 -8.27 -27.53 6.64
CA LYS A 171 -8.49 -27.07 8.01
C LYS A 171 -8.03 -25.63 8.19
N PHE A 172 -6.79 -25.31 7.82
CA PHE A 172 -6.25 -23.95 7.92
C PHE A 172 -7.06 -22.92 7.13
N ILE A 173 -7.48 -23.26 5.91
CA ILE A 173 -8.32 -22.36 5.10
C ILE A 173 -9.67 -22.10 5.78
N ASN A 174 -10.25 -23.10 6.43
CA ASN A 174 -11.54 -22.95 7.09
C ASN A 174 -11.47 -22.16 8.39
N GLU A 175 -10.36 -22.28 9.12
CA GLU A 175 -10.12 -21.67 10.44
C GLU A 175 -9.43 -20.30 10.38
N ILE A 176 -9.10 -19.79 9.18
CA ILE A 176 -8.43 -18.50 9.03
C ILE A 176 -9.31 -17.34 9.50
N GLU A 177 -8.76 -16.52 10.41
CA GLU A 177 -9.40 -15.29 10.91
C GLU A 177 -9.28 -14.18 9.86
N SER A 178 -10.19 -14.25 8.89
CA SER A 178 -10.19 -13.41 7.69
C SER A 178 -10.30 -11.91 8.02
N GLU A 179 -11.08 -11.55 9.04
CA GLU A 179 -11.23 -10.17 9.51
C GLU A 179 -9.96 -9.62 10.15
N GLU A 180 -9.21 -10.46 10.87
CA GLU A 180 -7.94 -10.05 11.46
C GLU A 180 -6.95 -9.65 10.37
N ILE A 181 -6.85 -10.44 9.30
CA ILE A 181 -5.95 -10.14 8.17
C ILE A 181 -6.40 -8.87 7.44
N TYR A 182 -7.71 -8.68 7.26
CA TYR A 182 -8.24 -7.44 6.71
C TYR A 182 -7.84 -6.23 7.56
N ASN A 183 -7.99 -6.31 8.89
CA ASN A 183 -7.59 -5.24 9.79
C ASN A 183 -6.08 -4.95 9.70
N LEU A 184 -5.25 -5.99 9.62
CA LEU A 184 -3.81 -5.82 9.38
C LEU A 184 -3.53 -5.10 8.05
N ALA A 185 -4.27 -5.39 6.99
CA ALA A 185 -4.12 -4.68 5.71
C ALA A 185 -4.43 -3.18 5.87
N ILE A 186 -5.52 -2.85 6.57
CA ILE A 186 -5.94 -1.46 6.81
C ILE A 186 -4.94 -0.71 7.71
N GLU A 187 -4.40 -1.35 8.74
CA GLU A 187 -3.38 -0.75 9.61
C GLU A 187 -2.09 -0.47 8.85
N LEU A 188 -1.63 -1.40 8.03
CA LEU A 188 -0.45 -1.20 7.20
C LEU A 188 -0.66 -0.09 6.16
N LYS A 189 -1.86 0.03 5.59
CA LYS A 189 -2.22 1.12 4.67
C LYS A 189 -2.19 2.50 5.32
N LYS A 190 -2.41 2.60 6.64
CA LYS A 190 -2.20 3.85 7.37
C LYS A 190 -0.72 4.23 7.41
N LEU A 191 0.18 3.27 7.61
CA LEU A 191 1.62 3.49 7.59
C LEU A 191 2.13 3.89 6.20
N SER A 192 1.63 3.25 5.12
CA SER A 192 1.97 3.66 3.75
C SER A 192 1.49 5.08 3.46
N THR A 193 0.29 5.45 3.90
CA THR A 193 -0.24 6.81 3.78
C THR A 193 0.64 7.84 4.49
N GLU A 194 1.16 7.52 5.68
CA GLU A 194 2.12 8.39 6.39
C GLU A 194 3.41 8.58 5.57
N PHE A 195 3.93 7.50 4.98
CA PHE A 195 5.09 7.58 4.09
C PHE A 195 4.81 8.43 2.87
N ASN A 196 3.69 8.23 2.18
CA ASN A 196 3.32 8.99 0.98
C ASN A 196 3.25 10.49 1.29
N LYS A 197 2.65 10.88 2.41
CA LYS A 197 2.64 12.29 2.86
C LYS A 197 4.05 12.84 3.08
N LEU A 198 4.96 12.05 3.64
CA LEU A 198 6.35 12.48 3.84
C LEU A 198 7.11 12.55 2.52
N SER A 199 6.97 11.55 1.64
CA SER A 199 7.66 11.50 0.36
C SER A 199 7.24 12.67 -0.54
N THR A 200 5.95 13.00 -0.58
CA THR A 200 5.44 14.21 -1.28
C THR A 200 6.11 15.49 -0.76
N LYS A 201 6.23 15.67 0.57
CA LYS A 201 6.93 16.83 1.16
C LYS A 201 8.40 16.89 0.76
N ILE A 202 9.07 15.74 0.74
CA ILE A 202 10.47 15.63 0.31
C ILE A 202 10.57 16.05 -1.16
N ILE A 203 9.73 15.51 -2.04
CA ILE A 203 9.68 15.82 -3.48
C ILE A 203 9.49 17.33 -3.71
N TYR A 204 8.53 17.97 -3.03
CA TYR A 204 8.34 19.42 -3.17
C TYR A 204 9.56 20.23 -2.71
N SER A 205 10.17 19.86 -1.58
CA SER A 205 11.40 20.51 -1.09
C SER A 205 12.55 20.40 -2.10
N ILE A 206 12.64 19.28 -2.81
CA ILE A 206 13.64 19.04 -3.85
C ILE A 206 13.35 19.92 -5.08
N ILE A 207 12.10 19.95 -5.54
CA ILE A 207 11.67 20.80 -6.66
C ILE A 207 12.00 22.27 -6.39
N ASP A 208 11.72 22.77 -5.19
CA ASP A 208 12.03 24.15 -4.80
C ASP A 208 13.53 24.42 -4.77
N PHE A 209 14.32 23.46 -4.29
CA PHE A 209 15.78 23.56 -4.32
C PHE A 209 16.33 23.63 -5.75
N MET A 210 15.80 22.80 -6.66
CA MET A 210 16.20 22.80 -8.07
C MET A 210 15.83 24.12 -8.75
N LYS A 211 14.61 24.63 -8.56
CA LYS A 211 14.16 25.93 -9.11
C LYS A 211 15.06 27.09 -8.67
N LYS A 212 15.40 27.16 -7.38
CA LYS A 212 16.31 28.20 -6.84
C LYS A 212 17.70 28.12 -7.46
N SER A 213 18.21 26.91 -7.65
CA SER A 213 19.53 26.67 -8.26
C SER A 213 19.59 27.12 -9.72
N ILE A 214 18.52 26.86 -10.49
CA ILE A 214 18.39 27.32 -11.88
C ILE A 214 18.34 28.85 -11.96
N ASN A 215 17.51 29.49 -11.11
CA ASN A 215 17.37 30.95 -11.11
C ASN A 215 18.67 31.67 -10.71
N LYS A 216 19.45 31.08 -9.80
CA LYS A 216 20.76 31.63 -9.42
C LYS A 216 21.78 31.54 -10.56
N ARG A 217 21.74 30.49 -11.38
CA ARG A 217 22.60 30.36 -12.57
C ARG A 217 22.24 31.38 -13.66
N LYS A 218 20.95 31.64 -13.88
CA LYS A 218 20.50 32.66 -14.86
C LYS A 218 20.98 34.06 -14.47
N LYS A 219 20.85 34.45 -13.19
CA LYS A 219 21.30 35.75 -12.69
C LYS A 219 22.82 35.99 -12.70
N ASN A 220 23.63 34.94 -12.83
CA ASN A 220 25.08 35.05 -12.90
C ASN A 220 25.60 35.09 -14.36
N HIS A 221 24.70 34.99 -15.34
CA HIS A 221 24.99 35.07 -16.77
C HIS A 221 24.35 36.30 -17.45
N ASP A 222 23.72 37.18 -16.65
CA ASP A 222 23.31 38.54 -17.00
C ASP A 222 24.25 39.53 -16.29
#